data_AF-A0A354PGR3-F1
#
_entry.id   AF-A0A354PGR3-F1
#
_cell.length_a   1.000
_cell.length_b   1.000
_cell.length_c   1.000
_cell.angle_alpha   90.00
_cell.angle_beta   90.00
_cell.angle_gamma   90.00
#
_symmetry.space_group_name_H-M   'P 1'
#
loop_
_entity.id
_entity.type
_entity.pdbx_description
1 polymer ?
#
loop_
_entity_poly.entity_id
_entity_poly.type
_entity_poly.pdbx_seq_one_letter_code
_entity_poly.pdbx_strand_id
1 'polypeptide(L)'
;MSDQFERRNHSNPFLEAYHQLLNKKIQEQLTESQRRFFSLLNAEHACGFFSVEQDGTSVSLLPQDVAIYISMIETPIPDNRGNGHAGRLLKKVCAVADQVQIVLRLKAEPKGLIGLREPELIEWYRRNGFTGETVDMIRPPAAPPRPAVSG
;
A
#
# COMPACT_ATOMS: atom_id res chain seq x y z
N MET A 1 -36.74 7.71 -32.22
CA MET A 1 -37.02 8.43 -30.97
C MET A 1 -36.96 7.44 -29.82
N SER A 2 -35.81 7.34 -29.16
CA SER A 2 -35.65 6.72 -27.82
C SER A 2 -34.39 7.33 -27.21
N ASP A 3 -34.50 8.63 -26.95
CA ASP A 3 -33.73 9.31 -25.90
C ASP A 3 -34.10 8.70 -24.55
N GLN A 4 -33.22 8.85 -23.57
CA GLN A 4 -33.33 8.48 -22.15
C GLN A 4 -32.71 7.14 -21.70
N PHE A 5 -31.44 6.90 -22.04
CA PHE A 5 -30.59 6.07 -21.16
C PHE A 5 -29.17 6.61 -20.98
N GLU A 6 -28.93 7.89 -21.26
CA GLU A 6 -27.76 8.59 -20.73
C GLU A 6 -28.00 8.92 -19.25
N ARG A 7 -27.77 7.92 -18.40
CA ARG A 7 -27.67 8.11 -16.96
C ARG A 7 -26.46 9.00 -16.70
N ARG A 8 -26.74 10.29 -16.50
CA ARG A 8 -25.83 11.28 -15.95
C ARG A 8 -25.25 10.73 -14.64
N ASN A 9 -23.96 10.40 -14.64
CA ASN A 9 -23.12 10.31 -13.46
C ASN A 9 -23.05 11.71 -12.82
N HIS A 10 -24.09 12.11 -12.10
CA HIS A 10 -23.98 13.22 -11.15
C HIS A 10 -23.38 12.64 -9.88
N SER A 11 -22.08 12.86 -9.69
CA SER A 11 -21.44 12.68 -8.39
C SER A 11 -22.28 13.40 -7.32
N ASN A 12 -22.63 12.69 -6.25
CA ASN A 12 -23.38 13.28 -5.15
C ASN A 12 -22.47 14.31 -4.45
N PRO A 13 -22.78 15.62 -4.49
CA PRO A 13 -21.91 16.66 -3.94
C PRO A 13 -21.67 16.52 -2.44
N PHE A 14 -22.59 15.88 -1.71
CA PHE A 14 -22.40 15.56 -0.28
C PHE A 14 -21.34 14.48 -0.07
N LEU A 15 -21.30 13.46 -0.95
CA LEU A 15 -20.26 12.42 -0.89
C LEU A 15 -18.90 13.01 -1.27
N GLU A 16 -18.84 13.88 -2.27
CA GLU A 16 -17.60 14.56 -2.65
C GLU A 16 -17.06 15.43 -1.51
N ALA A 17 -17.92 16.25 -0.88
CA ALA A 17 -17.53 17.09 0.26
C ALA A 17 -17.09 16.24 1.46
N TYR A 18 -17.77 15.12 1.72
CA TYR A 18 -17.38 14.17 2.76
C TYR A 18 -16.00 13.56 2.50
N HIS A 19 -15.74 13.10 1.27
CA HIS A 19 -14.43 12.57 0.88
C HIS A 19 -13.33 13.63 0.98
N GLN A 20 -13.59 14.89 0.58
CA GLN A 20 -12.63 15.98 0.73
C GLN A 20 -12.29 16.25 2.20
N LEU A 21 -13.29 16.28 3.08
CA LEU A 21 -13.08 16.47 4.52
C LEU A 21 -12.32 15.31 5.16
N LEU A 22 -12.66 14.07 4.81
CA LEU A 22 -11.96 12.88 5.26
C LEU A 22 -10.49 12.92 4.82
N ASN A 23 -10.26 13.22 3.53
CA ASN A 23 -8.93 13.27 2.96
C ASN A 23 -8.07 14.36 3.62
N LYS A 24 -8.65 15.54 3.88
CA LYS A 24 -7.97 16.63 4.57
C LYS A 24 -7.57 16.23 5.99
N LYS A 25 -8.49 15.65 6.78
CA LYS A 25 -8.20 15.22 8.16
C LYS A 25 -7.10 14.16 8.22
N ILE A 26 -7.11 13.19 7.31
CA ILE A 26 -6.07 12.16 7.25
C ILE A 26 -4.72 12.80 6.96
N GLN A 27 -4.64 13.70 5.98
CA GLN A 27 -3.41 14.39 5.66
C GLN A 27 -2.90 15.28 6.79
N GLU A 28 -3.78 15.94 7.55
CA GLU A 28 -3.40 16.76 8.70
C GLU A 28 -2.77 15.91 9.83
N GLN A 29 -3.21 14.66 10.00
CA GLN A 29 -2.71 13.76 11.03
C GLN A 29 -1.41 13.03 10.67
N LEU A 30 -0.96 13.09 9.42
CA LEU A 30 0.29 12.44 9.02
C LEU A 30 1.51 13.10 9.67
N THR A 31 2.38 12.27 10.23
CA THR A 31 3.75 12.67 10.61
C THR A 31 4.55 13.09 9.37
N GLU A 32 5.65 13.82 9.57
CA GLU A 32 6.54 14.22 8.47
C GLU A 32 7.08 13.01 7.70
N SER A 33 7.51 11.95 8.41
CA SER A 33 7.97 10.71 7.78
C SER A 33 6.89 10.05 6.92
N GLN A 34 5.64 10.02 7.40
CA GLN A 34 4.52 9.44 6.63
C GLN A 34 4.20 10.28 5.38
N ARG A 35 4.21 11.62 5.48
CA ARG A 35 4.05 12.49 4.30
C ARG A 35 5.14 12.25 3.27
N ARG A 36 6.40 12.16 3.73
CA ARG A 36 7.55 11.89 2.87
C ARG A 36 7.46 10.50 2.22
N PHE A 37 7.03 9.49 2.97
CA PHE A 37 6.80 8.14 2.47
C PHE A 37 5.80 8.11 1.31
N PHE A 38 4.60 8.69 1.49
CA PHE A 38 3.58 8.71 0.45
C PHE A 38 4.01 9.56 -0.76
N SER A 39 4.69 10.68 -0.50
CA SER A 39 5.23 11.54 -1.57
C SER A 39 6.27 10.80 -2.42
N LEU A 40 7.22 10.07 -1.81
CA LEU A 40 8.25 9.32 -2.54
C LEU A 40 7.68 8.15 -3.34
N LEU A 41 6.54 7.60 -2.93
CA LEU A 41 5.86 6.55 -3.69
C LEU A 41 5.01 7.09 -4.84
N ASN A 42 4.80 8.41 -4.92
CA ASN A 42 3.74 9.03 -5.73
C ASN A 42 2.38 8.38 -5.45
N ALA A 43 2.07 8.16 -4.17
CA ALA A 43 0.84 7.48 -3.78
C ALA A 43 -0.37 8.40 -3.98
N GLU A 44 -1.41 7.86 -4.60
CA GLU A 44 -2.69 8.55 -4.81
C GLU A 44 -3.57 8.39 -3.57
N HIS A 45 -4.22 9.46 -3.13
CA HIS A 45 -5.12 9.43 -1.98
C HIS A 45 -6.57 9.39 -2.45
N ALA A 46 -7.27 8.30 -2.12
CA ALA A 46 -8.69 8.15 -2.42
C ALA A 46 -9.40 7.47 -1.26
N CYS A 47 -10.60 7.93 -0.93
CA CYS A 47 -11.49 7.27 0.03
C CYS A 47 -10.84 6.84 1.35
N GLY A 48 -9.92 7.66 1.88
CA GLY A 48 -9.25 7.42 3.17
C GLY A 48 -8.10 6.42 3.17
N PHE A 49 -7.59 6.02 2.01
CA PHE A 49 -6.38 5.22 1.87
C PHE A 49 -5.48 5.74 0.75
N PHE A 50 -4.21 5.37 0.82
CA PHE A 50 -3.23 5.67 -0.23
C PHE A 50 -3.07 4.45 -1.13
N SER A 51 -3.03 4.64 -2.44
CA SER A 51 -2.80 3.59 -3.41
C SER A 51 -1.51 3.87 -4.20
N VAL A 52 -0.77 2.82 -4.52
CA VAL A 52 0.36 2.87 -5.46
C VAL A 52 0.14 1.79 -6.49
N GLU A 53 0.19 2.18 -7.77
CA GLU A 53 0.03 1.26 -8.89
C GLU A 53 1.29 1.17 -9.74
N GLN A 54 1.62 -0.04 -10.17
CA GLN A 54 2.71 -0.31 -11.10
C GLN A 54 2.47 -1.64 -11.82
N ASP A 55 2.68 -1.68 -13.14
CA ASP A 55 2.60 -2.90 -13.96
C ASP A 55 1.27 -3.69 -13.78
N GLY A 56 0.14 -2.98 -13.62
CA GLY A 56 -1.17 -3.59 -13.39
C GLY A 56 -1.29 -4.33 -12.05
N THR A 57 -0.47 -3.95 -11.07
CA THR A 57 -0.56 -4.36 -9.67
C THR A 57 -0.73 -3.12 -8.80
N SER A 58 -1.57 -3.20 -7.77
CA SER A 58 -1.79 -2.11 -6.82
C SER A 58 -1.39 -2.55 -5.40
N VAL A 59 -1.01 -1.57 -4.57
CA VAL A 59 -0.85 -1.71 -3.13
C VAL A 59 -1.65 -0.62 -2.44
N SER A 60 -2.54 -1.04 -1.52
CA SER A 60 -3.30 -0.12 -0.67
C SER A 60 -2.62 0.02 0.69
N LEU A 61 -2.49 1.27 1.14
CA LEU A 61 -1.70 1.68 2.29
C LEU A 61 -2.52 2.59 3.21
N LEU A 62 -2.44 2.33 4.51
CA LEU A 62 -3.12 3.08 5.55
C LEU A 62 -2.10 3.63 6.55
N PRO A 63 -2.10 4.93 6.86
CA PRO A 63 -1.30 5.45 7.97
C PRO A 63 -1.84 4.93 9.31
N GLN A 64 -0.95 4.52 10.20
CA GLN A 64 -1.30 4.10 11.57
C GLN A 64 -0.23 4.59 12.54
N ASP A 65 -0.55 5.53 13.43
CA ASP A 65 0.37 6.07 14.45
C ASP A 65 1.81 6.25 13.93
N VAL A 66 2.71 5.32 14.25
CA VAL A 66 4.15 5.32 13.89
C VAL A 66 4.54 4.36 12.75
N ALA A 67 3.55 3.80 12.05
CA ALA A 67 3.70 2.78 11.01
C ALA A 67 2.83 3.08 9.79
N ILE A 68 3.04 2.29 8.74
CA ILE A 68 2.15 2.17 7.59
C ILE A 68 1.63 0.74 7.51
N TYR A 69 0.31 0.59 7.43
CA TYR A 69 -0.35 -0.70 7.25
C TYR A 69 -0.60 -0.96 5.77
N ILE A 70 -0.07 -2.08 5.26
CA ILE A 70 -0.37 -2.58 3.91
C ILE A 70 -1.66 -3.38 4.02
N SER A 71 -2.75 -2.83 3.50
CA SER A 71 -4.08 -3.45 3.59
C SER A 71 -4.37 -4.43 2.46
N MET A 72 -3.80 -4.20 1.28
CA MET A 72 -4.00 -5.03 0.11
C MET A 72 -2.80 -4.96 -0.83
N ILE A 73 -2.44 -6.10 -1.42
CA ILE A 73 -1.58 -6.17 -2.60
C ILE A 73 -2.32 -7.04 -3.61
N GLU A 74 -2.59 -6.51 -4.80
CA GLU A 74 -3.37 -7.23 -5.81
C GLU A 74 -2.78 -7.09 -7.21
N THR A 75 -2.85 -8.19 -7.96
CA THR A 75 -2.60 -8.23 -9.41
C THR A 75 -3.89 -8.74 -10.06
N PRO A 76 -4.85 -7.83 -10.36
CA PRO A 76 -6.19 -8.21 -10.78
C PRO A 76 -6.20 -8.97 -12.11
N ILE A 77 -5.35 -8.55 -13.06
CA ILE A 77 -5.22 -9.18 -14.38
C ILE A 77 -4.55 -10.56 -14.21
N PRO A 78 -5.23 -11.68 -14.50
CA PRO A 78 -4.69 -13.03 -14.28
C PRO A 78 -3.37 -13.28 -15.01
N ASP A 79 -3.25 -12.80 -16.26
CA ASP A 79 -2.07 -12.99 -17.10
C ASP A 79 -0.84 -12.24 -16.57
N ASN A 80 -1.04 -11.26 -15.68
CA ASN A 80 0.04 -10.53 -15.02
C ASN A 80 0.59 -11.26 -13.78
N ARG A 81 -0.08 -12.33 -13.32
CA ARG A 81 0.35 -13.12 -12.15
C ARG A 81 1.55 -13.99 -12.50
N GLY A 82 2.40 -14.27 -11.51
CA GLY A 82 3.64 -15.04 -11.72
C GLY A 82 4.81 -14.25 -12.34
N ASN A 83 4.56 -13.07 -12.92
CA ASN A 83 5.60 -12.22 -13.53
C ASN A 83 6.41 -11.36 -12.53
N GLY A 84 6.18 -11.58 -11.23
CA GLY A 84 6.89 -10.88 -10.15
C GLY A 84 6.48 -9.42 -9.92
N HIS A 85 5.37 -8.93 -10.52
CA HIS A 85 4.89 -7.55 -10.36
C HIS A 85 4.66 -7.16 -8.90
N ALA A 86 3.88 -7.95 -8.15
CA ALA A 86 3.67 -7.76 -6.72
C ALA A 86 4.98 -7.71 -5.91
N GLY A 87 5.96 -8.54 -6.27
CA GLY A 87 7.27 -8.55 -5.62
C GLY A 87 8.07 -7.28 -5.89
N ARG A 88 8.05 -6.76 -7.12
CA ARG A 88 8.72 -5.50 -7.47
C ARG A 88 8.08 -4.32 -6.77
N LEU A 89 6.75 -4.24 -6.77
CA LEU A 89 6.02 -3.16 -6.13
C LEU A 89 6.21 -3.20 -4.61
N LEU A 90 6.14 -4.38 -3.97
CA LEU A 90 6.41 -4.52 -2.53
C LEU A 90 7.85 -4.09 -2.19
N LYS A 91 8.85 -4.48 -3.00
CA LYS A 91 10.24 -4.04 -2.79
C LYS A 91 10.40 -2.53 -2.88
N LYS A 92 9.71 -1.87 -3.82
CA LYS A 92 9.68 -0.39 -3.91
C LYS A 92 9.09 0.22 -2.65
N VAL A 93 7.96 -0.28 -2.17
CA VAL A 93 7.33 0.16 -0.91
C VAL A 93 8.27 -0.02 0.28
N CYS A 94 8.92 -1.18 0.39
CA CYS A 94 9.90 -1.46 1.44
C CYS A 94 11.11 -0.52 1.38
N ALA A 95 11.65 -0.26 0.19
CA ALA A 95 12.80 0.63 0.03
C ALA A 95 12.48 2.07 0.45
N VAL A 96 11.28 2.57 0.11
CA VAL A 96 10.84 3.90 0.55
C VAL A 96 10.60 3.94 2.07
N ALA A 97 10.04 2.88 2.65
CA ALA A 97 9.88 2.76 4.10
C ALA A 97 11.24 2.81 4.82
N ASP A 98 12.25 2.12 4.28
CA ASP A 98 13.61 2.14 4.81
C ASP A 98 14.22 3.55 4.73
N GLN A 99 14.04 4.24 3.60
CA GLN A 99 14.56 5.60 3.39
C GLN A 99 14.01 6.62 4.40
N VAL A 100 12.76 6.46 4.79
CA VAL A 100 12.06 7.39 5.71
C VAL A 100 11.89 6.83 7.13
N GLN A 101 12.56 5.70 7.43
CA GLN A 101 12.58 5.05 8.74
C GLN A 101 11.18 4.73 9.29
N ILE A 102 10.32 4.15 8.44
CA ILE A 102 8.97 3.74 8.79
C ILE A 102 8.86 2.23 8.96
N VAL A 103 8.10 1.80 9.96
CA VAL A 103 7.68 0.41 10.14
C VAL A 103 6.52 0.08 9.20
N LEU A 104 6.61 -1.05 8.50
CA LEU A 104 5.50 -1.61 7.74
C LEU A 104 4.81 -2.71 8.55
N ARG A 105 3.48 -2.74 8.49
CA ARG A 105 2.64 -3.79 9.11
C ARG A 105 1.67 -4.34 8.09
N LEU A 106 1.31 -5.61 8.22
CA LEU A 106 0.25 -6.22 7.41
C LEU A 106 -0.34 -7.44 8.10
N LYS A 107 -1.48 -7.89 7.58
CA LYS A 107 -2.01 -9.22 7.83
C LYS A 107 -1.86 -10.09 6.59
N ALA A 108 -1.21 -11.24 6.72
CA ALA A 108 -1.00 -12.21 5.66
C ALA A 108 -2.26 -13.05 5.40
N GLU A 109 -3.38 -12.39 5.16
CA GLU A 109 -4.67 -13.02 4.87
C GLU A 109 -4.88 -13.07 3.34
N PRO A 110 -4.94 -14.27 2.73
CA PRO A 110 -5.33 -14.38 1.32
C PRO A 110 -6.71 -13.78 1.10
N LYS A 111 -6.85 -12.95 0.08
CA LYS A 111 -8.15 -12.41 -0.35
C LYS A 111 -8.51 -13.03 -1.70
N GLY A 112 -9.68 -13.68 -1.76
CA GLY A 112 -10.17 -14.36 -2.96
C GLY A 112 -9.84 -15.86 -3.03
N LEU A 113 -10.29 -16.50 -4.12
CA LEU A 113 -10.19 -17.95 -4.33
C LEU A 113 -8.93 -18.38 -5.10
N ILE A 114 -8.20 -17.42 -5.69
CA ILE A 114 -7.07 -17.68 -6.58
C ILE A 114 -5.88 -16.85 -6.10
N GLY A 115 -4.73 -17.50 -5.88
CA GLY A 115 -3.51 -16.84 -5.39
C GLY A 115 -2.73 -17.74 -4.43
N LEU A 116 -1.83 -17.11 -3.67
CA LEU A 116 -1.09 -17.79 -2.62
C LEU A 116 -2.03 -18.15 -1.46
N ARG A 117 -1.88 -19.38 -0.95
CA ARG A 117 -2.49 -19.79 0.32
C ARG A 117 -1.77 -19.10 1.47
N GLU A 118 -2.40 -19.04 2.63
CA GLU A 118 -1.86 -18.35 3.80
C GLU A 118 -0.41 -18.73 4.14
N PRO A 119 -0.01 -20.02 4.20
CA PRO A 119 1.39 -20.38 4.49
C PRO A 119 2.37 -19.87 3.43
N GLU A 120 1.97 -19.91 2.16
CA GLU A 120 2.79 -19.45 1.02
C GLU A 120 2.92 -17.92 1.02
N LEU A 121 1.86 -17.23 1.43
CA LEU A 121 1.82 -15.78 1.56
C LEU A 121 2.70 -15.30 2.72
N ILE A 122 2.63 -15.97 3.87
CA ILE A 122 3.53 -15.71 5.01
C ILE A 122 4.99 -15.89 4.58
N GLU A 123 5.32 -16.99 3.90
CA GLU A 123 6.69 -17.24 3.44
C GLU A 123 7.14 -16.23 2.39
N TRP A 124 6.24 -15.80 1.51
CA TRP A 124 6.51 -14.72 0.58
C TRP A 124 6.82 -13.39 1.29
N TYR A 125 6.08 -13.04 2.35
CA TYR A 125 6.38 -11.87 3.17
C TYR A 125 7.70 -12.00 3.95
N ARG A 126 8.02 -13.18 4.49
CA ARG A 126 9.31 -13.44 5.17
C ARG A 126 10.51 -13.18 4.26
N ARG A 127 10.44 -13.63 3.00
CA ARG A 127 11.47 -13.34 1.98
C ARG A 127 11.67 -11.85 1.69
N ASN A 128 10.70 -11.00 2.04
CA ASN A 128 10.77 -9.55 1.90
C ASN A 128 11.11 -8.82 3.22
N GLY A 129 11.58 -9.56 4.24
CA GLY A 129 12.05 -9.00 5.50
C GLY A 129 10.96 -8.78 6.56
N PHE A 130 9.74 -9.27 6.33
CA PHE A 130 8.71 -9.26 7.35
C PHE A 130 8.92 -10.41 8.34
N THR A 131 8.59 -10.17 9.59
CA THR A 131 8.64 -11.15 10.70
C THR A 131 7.29 -11.22 11.39
N GLY A 132 6.91 -12.41 11.86
CA GLY A 132 5.65 -12.68 12.54
C GLY A 132 5.51 -14.17 12.81
N GLU A 133 4.96 -14.49 13.99
CA GLU A 133 4.63 -15.87 14.38
C GLU A 133 3.30 -16.33 13.78
N THR A 134 2.41 -15.39 13.47
CA THR A 134 1.07 -15.61 12.94
C THR A 134 0.87 -14.84 11.62
N VAL A 135 -0.38 -14.61 11.22
CA VAL A 135 -0.74 -13.78 10.07
C VAL A 135 -0.38 -12.30 10.27
N ASP A 136 -0.21 -11.82 11.51
CA ASP A 136 0.24 -10.46 11.77
C ASP A 136 1.74 -10.36 11.55
N MET A 137 2.13 -9.59 10.52
CA MET A 137 3.50 -9.48 10.07
C MET A 137 3.97 -8.03 10.19
N ILE A 138 5.20 -7.84 10.67
CA ILE A 138 5.83 -6.55 10.86
C ILE A 138 7.18 -6.55 10.15
N ARG A 139 7.51 -5.45 9.48
CA ARG A 139 8.85 -5.21 8.93
C ARG A 139 9.38 -3.88 9.49
N PRO A 140 10.37 -3.90 10.41
CA PRO A 140 11.07 -2.69 10.79
C PRO A 140 11.85 -2.12 9.60
N PRO A 141 12.14 -0.82 9.58
CA PRO A 141 13.00 -0.25 8.55
C PRO A 141 14.39 -0.90 8.64
N ALA A 142 15.01 -1.14 7.50
CA ALA A 142 16.41 -1.57 7.46
C ALA A 142 17.29 -0.52 8.14
N ALA A 143 18.33 -0.99 8.85
CA ALA A 143 19.32 -0.08 9.42
C ALA A 143 19.92 0.78 8.30
N PRO A 144 20.13 2.10 8.51
CA PRO A 144 20.80 2.92 7.53
C PRO A 144 22.17 2.31 7.22
N PRO A 145 22.64 2.39 5.96
CA PRO A 145 23.98 1.93 5.63
C PRO A 145 24.98 2.62 6.55
N ARG A 146 25.84 1.83 7.21
CA ARG A 146 26.90 2.39 8.07
C ARG A 146 27.69 3.39 7.23
N PRO A 147 28.00 4.59 7.73
CA PRO A 147 28.84 5.52 7.00
C PRO A 147 30.12 4.80 6.61
N ALA A 148 30.47 4.87 5.32
CA ALA A 148 31.72 4.32 4.82
C ALA A 148 32.84 4.92 5.67
N VAL A 149 33.54 4.09 6.42
CA VAL A 149 34.73 4.52 7.17
C VAL A 149 35.74 4.94 6.11
N SER A 150 35.86 6.25 5.88
CA SER A 150 36.92 6.81 5.06
C SER A 150 38.19 6.65 5.87
N GLY A 151 38.97 5.61 5.57
CA GLY A 151 40.33 5.43 6.04
C GLY A 151 41.33 6.15 5.15
#